data_AF-A0A834A285-F1
#
_entry.id   AF-A0A834A285-F1
#
_cell.length_a   1.000
_cell.length_b   1.000
_cell.length_c   1.000
_cell.angle_alpha   90.00
_cell.angle_beta   90.00
_cell.angle_gamma   90.00
#
_symmetry.space_group_name_H-M   'P 1'
#
loop_
_entity.id
_entity.type
_entity.pdbx_description
1 polymer ?
#
loop_
_entity_poly.entity_id
_entity_poly.type
_entity_poly.pdbx_seq_one_letter_code
_entity_poly.pdbx_strand_id
1 'polypeptide(L)'
;MRPPSHLRVRWLYLLVGALACALRPASGWVSRPHWELCDFIQMMEAEHQQCLEEAEAENDTAGCSKMWDNITCWPATPRGQVAVLACPFSYDSPLQGKSPGLE
;
A
#
# COMPACT_ATOMS: atom_id res chain seq x y z
N MET A 1 -47.85 1.05 -48.18
CA MET A 1 -46.79 0.05 -47.89
C MET A 1 -46.10 0.45 -46.59
N ARG A 2 -46.21 -0.35 -45.52
CA ARG A 2 -45.64 -0.06 -44.20
C ARG A 2 -44.24 -0.70 -44.14
N PRO A 3 -43.16 0.06 -43.87
CA PRO A 3 -41.82 -0.52 -43.78
C PRO A 3 -41.78 -1.62 -42.73
N PRO A 4 -41.02 -2.71 -42.93
CA PRO A 4 -41.01 -3.84 -42.01
C PRO A 4 -40.53 -3.34 -40.64
N SER A 5 -41.40 -3.44 -39.63
CA SER A 5 -41.15 -3.05 -38.24
C SER A 5 -39.86 -3.67 -37.68
N HIS A 6 -39.48 -4.84 -38.19
CA HIS A 6 -38.29 -5.58 -37.83
C HIS A 6 -36.97 -4.85 -38.14
N LEU A 7 -36.90 -4.11 -39.24
CA LEU A 7 -35.70 -3.34 -39.59
C LEU A 7 -35.52 -2.18 -38.62
N ARG A 8 -36.59 -1.45 -38.30
CA ARG A 8 -36.53 -0.34 -37.34
C ARG A 8 -36.11 -0.80 -35.95
N VAL A 9 -36.65 -1.92 -35.49
CA VAL A 9 -36.30 -2.53 -34.21
C VAL A 9 -34.83 -2.97 -34.18
N ARG A 10 -34.35 -3.61 -35.25
CA ARG A 10 -32.93 -4.00 -35.37
C ARG A 10 -31.99 -2.81 -35.35
N TRP A 11 -32.33 -1.73 -36.06
CA TRP A 11 -31.56 -0.48 -36.04
C TRP A 11 -31.54 0.15 -34.65
N LEU A 12 -32.66 0.18 -33.94
CA LEU A 12 -32.72 0.68 -32.57
C LEU A 12 -31.83 -0.13 -31.62
N TYR A 13 -31.83 -1.46 -31.71
CA TYR A 13 -30.94 -2.30 -30.89
C TYR A 13 -29.46 -2.07 -31.20
N LEU A 14 -29.10 -1.91 -32.48
CA LEU A 14 -27.72 -1.59 -32.87
C LEU A 14 -27.27 -0.23 -32.33
N LEU A 15 -28.15 0.78 -32.38
CA LEU A 15 -27.86 2.11 -31.84
C LEU A 15 -27.74 2.10 -30.32
N VAL A 16 -28.63 1.39 -29.61
CA VAL A 16 -28.56 1.27 -28.14
C VAL A 16 -27.30 0.52 -27.71
N GLY A 17 -26.92 -0.54 -28.41
CA GLY A 17 -25.67 -1.26 -28.14
C GLY A 17 -24.42 -0.40 -28.38
N ALA A 18 -24.39 0.35 -29.49
CA ALA A 18 -23.30 1.29 -29.77
C ALA A 18 -23.22 2.41 -28.71
N LEU A 19 -24.37 2.95 -28.29
CA LEU A 19 -24.44 3.98 -27.26
C LEU A 19 -24.00 3.46 -25.90
N ALA A 20 -24.37 2.24 -25.51
CA ALA A 20 -23.93 1.60 -24.27
C ALA A 20 -22.41 1.32 -24.26
N CYS A 21 -21.83 0.98 -25.41
CA CYS A 21 -20.38 0.84 -25.56
C CYS A 21 -19.65 2.20 -25.48
N ALA A 22 -20.21 3.25 -26.08
CA ALA A 22 -19.61 4.59 -26.07
C ALA A 22 -19.77 5.30 -24.72
N LEU A 23 -20.87 5.03 -24.01
CA LEU A 23 -21.18 5.60 -22.70
C LEU A 23 -20.75 4.70 -21.55
N ARG A 24 -19.94 3.67 -21.81
CA ARG A 24 -19.46 2.75 -20.78
C ARG A 24 -18.83 3.61 -19.69
N PRO A 25 -19.45 3.72 -18.49
CA PRO A 25 -18.94 4.61 -17.49
C PRO A 25 -17.52 4.13 -17.20
N ALA A 26 -16.58 5.07 -17.22
CA ALA A 26 -15.29 4.89 -16.59
C ALA A 26 -15.45 4.81 -15.05
N SER A 27 -16.56 4.24 -14.56
CA SER A 27 -16.59 3.57 -13.27
C SER A 27 -15.73 2.32 -13.44
N GLY A 28 -14.42 2.57 -13.54
CA GLY A 28 -13.46 1.67 -12.99
C GLY A 28 -14.01 1.23 -11.64
N TRP A 29 -13.96 -0.06 -11.42
CA TRP A 29 -13.81 -0.59 -10.10
C TRP A 29 -12.68 0.23 -9.45
N VAL A 30 -13.03 1.29 -8.71
CA VAL A 30 -12.09 1.96 -7.83
C VAL A 30 -11.97 1.01 -6.64
N SER A 31 -11.32 -0.12 -6.90
CA SER A 31 -10.54 -0.79 -5.88
C SER A 31 -9.64 0.31 -5.31
N ARG A 32 -9.68 0.50 -3.99
CA ARG A 32 -8.76 1.42 -3.31
C ARG A 32 -7.37 1.26 -3.91
N PRO A 33 -6.72 2.37 -4.30
CA PRO A 33 -5.77 2.28 -5.37
C PRO A 33 -4.52 1.59 -4.81
N HIS A 34 -4.21 0.42 -5.36
CA HIS A 34 -3.15 -0.50 -4.92
C HIS A 34 -1.78 0.17 -4.73
N TRP A 35 -1.55 1.35 -5.30
CA TRP A 35 -0.28 2.09 -5.20
C TRP A 35 0.09 2.47 -3.75
N GLU A 36 -0.87 2.81 -2.88
CA GLU A 36 -0.57 3.16 -1.47
C GLU A 36 0.07 1.97 -0.72
N LEU A 37 -0.34 0.75 -1.04
CA LEU A 37 0.22 -0.48 -0.47
C LEU A 37 1.62 -0.78 -1.05
N CYS A 38 1.85 -0.50 -2.33
CA CYS A 38 3.17 -0.67 -2.95
C CYS A 38 4.22 0.29 -2.38
N ASP A 39 3.85 1.55 -2.18
CA ASP A 39 4.75 2.55 -1.58
C ASP A 39 5.12 2.15 -0.15
N PHE A 40 4.16 1.61 0.59
CA PHE A 40 4.41 1.05 1.91
C PHE A 40 5.37 -0.15 1.87
N ILE A 41 5.13 -1.13 0.99
CA ILE A 41 6.01 -2.31 0.87
C ILE A 41 7.45 -1.89 0.52
N GLN A 42 7.63 -0.93 -0.40
CA GLN A 42 8.95 -0.40 -0.74
C GLN A 42 9.65 0.26 0.46
N MET A 43 8.91 1.01 1.27
CA MET A 43 9.46 1.61 2.49
C MET A 43 9.96 0.56 3.48
N MET A 44 9.19 -0.52 3.66
CA MET A 44 9.55 -1.63 4.53
C MET A 44 10.77 -2.39 4.04
N GLU A 45 10.90 -2.61 2.73
CA GLU A 45 12.08 -3.23 2.14
C GLU A 45 13.34 -2.38 2.37
N ALA A 46 13.20 -1.05 2.23
CA ALA A 46 14.30 -0.13 2.50
C ALA A 46 14.70 -0.12 3.99
N GLU A 47 13.71 -0.06 4.90
CA GLU A 47 13.96 -0.12 6.35
C GLU A 47 14.60 -1.44 6.76
N HIS A 48 14.12 -2.56 6.21
CA HIS A 48 14.68 -3.88 6.46
C HIS A 48 16.16 -3.93 6.09
N GLN A 49 16.53 -3.45 4.91
CA GLN A 49 17.92 -3.44 4.46
C GLN A 49 18.81 -2.62 5.39
N GLN A 50 18.36 -1.42 5.76
CA GLN A 50 19.07 -0.57 6.71
C GLN A 50 19.22 -1.25 8.08
N CYS A 51 18.18 -1.92 8.57
CA CYS A 51 18.19 -2.63 9.84
C CYS A 51 19.25 -3.74 9.87
N LEU A 52 19.38 -4.50 8.77
CA LEU A 52 20.37 -5.57 8.66
C LEU A 52 21.80 -5.03 8.68
N GLU A 53 22.07 -3.95 7.96
CA GLU A 53 23.39 -3.30 7.94
C GLU A 53 23.79 -2.78 9.33
N GLU A 54 22.85 -2.13 10.02
CA GLU A 54 23.06 -1.62 11.36
C GLU A 54 23.21 -2.75 12.40
N ALA A 55 22.49 -3.87 12.23
CA ALA A 55 22.61 -5.04 13.11
C ALA A 55 23.93 -5.78 12.92
N GLU A 56 24.48 -5.83 11.71
CA GLU A 56 25.80 -6.40 11.45
C GLU A 56 26.93 -5.52 12.02
N ALA A 57 26.76 -4.20 11.99
CA ALA A 57 27.72 -3.26 12.56
C ALA A 57 27.72 -3.20 14.10
N GLU A 58 26.75 -3.85 14.75
CA GLU A 58 26.62 -3.88 16.19
C GLU A 58 27.67 -4.79 16.84
N ASN A 59 28.58 -4.19 17.62
CA ASN A 59 29.73 -4.90 18.15
C ASN A 59 29.51 -5.52 19.54
N ASP A 60 28.61 -4.99 20.38
CA ASP A 60 28.38 -5.55 21.71
C ASP A 60 27.10 -5.01 22.38
N THR A 61 26.13 -5.88 22.62
CA THR A 61 24.93 -5.56 23.42
C THR A 61 24.89 -6.38 24.68
N ALA A 62 25.02 -5.72 25.83
CA ALA A 62 24.76 -6.32 27.14
C ALA A 62 23.25 -6.61 27.39
N GLY A 63 22.48 -6.88 26.34
CA GLY A 63 21.03 -7.05 26.31
C GLY A 63 20.55 -7.74 25.03
N CYS A 64 19.37 -7.38 24.55
CA CYS A 64 18.86 -7.83 23.25
C CYS A 64 19.60 -7.08 22.15
N SER A 65 20.06 -7.80 21.12
CA SER A 65 20.65 -7.20 19.92
C SER A 65 19.57 -6.57 19.04
N LYS A 66 19.99 -5.67 18.16
CA LYS A 66 19.14 -5.13 17.10
C LYS A 66 18.65 -6.25 16.19
N MET A 67 17.39 -6.21 15.77
CA MET A 67 16.80 -7.27 14.93
C MET A 67 15.60 -6.80 14.11
N TRP A 68 15.34 -7.51 13.03
CA TRP A 68 14.14 -7.33 12.21
C TRP A 68 13.08 -8.39 12.54
N ASP A 69 11.81 -7.98 12.72
CA ASP A 69 10.70 -8.87 13.08
C ASP A 69 9.68 -9.13 11.96
N ASN A 70 10.05 -8.83 10.71
CA ASN A 70 9.21 -8.83 9.50
C ASN A 70 8.45 -7.52 9.24
N ILE A 71 8.28 -6.65 10.25
CA ILE A 71 7.57 -5.38 10.06
C ILE A 71 8.22 -4.15 10.70
N THR A 72 9.20 -4.33 11.57
CA THR A 72 9.79 -3.24 12.34
C THR A 72 11.21 -3.61 12.73
N CYS A 73 12.10 -2.60 12.67
CA CYS A 73 13.44 -2.74 13.18
C CYS A 73 13.49 -2.49 14.69
N TRP A 74 13.70 -3.55 15.46
CA TRP A 74 13.88 -3.45 16.91
C TRP A 74 15.28 -2.98 17.25
N PRO A 75 15.43 -1.93 18.07
CA PRO A 75 16.73 -1.46 18.51
C PRO A 75 17.33 -2.43 19.53
N ALA A 76 18.64 -2.38 19.66
CA ALA A 76 19.29 -3.01 20.79
C ALA A 76 18.79 -2.46 22.11
N THR A 77 18.50 -3.35 23.04
CA THR A 77 17.83 -3.01 24.29
C THR A 77 18.59 -3.62 25.46
N PRO A 78 19.13 -2.80 26.39
CA PRO A 78 19.82 -3.30 27.57
C PRO A 78 18.93 -4.18 28.45
N ARG A 79 19.54 -5.05 29.25
CA ARG A 79 18.80 -5.91 30.20
C ARG A 79 17.94 -5.08 31.15
N GLY A 80 16.69 -5.50 31.31
CA GLY A 80 15.72 -4.87 32.22
C GLY A 80 15.08 -3.59 31.67
N GLN A 81 15.38 -3.19 30.43
CA GLN A 81 14.72 -2.08 29.74
C GLN A 81 13.65 -2.58 28.77
N VAL A 82 12.80 -1.65 28.31
CA VAL A 82 11.71 -1.91 27.36
C VAL A 82 11.92 -1.03 26.13
N ALA A 83 11.91 -1.66 24.96
CA ALA A 83 11.84 -0.93 23.69
C ALA A 83 10.40 -0.53 23.39
N VAL A 84 10.19 0.75 23.04
CA VAL A 84 8.89 1.28 22.62
C VAL A 84 9.08 1.94 21.26
N LEU A 85 8.37 1.43 20.26
CA LEU A 85 8.34 1.99 18.91
C LEU A 85 6.92 2.42 18.56
N ALA A 86 6.82 3.40 17.66
CA ALA A 86 5.54 3.76 17.05
C ALA A 86 5.05 2.59 16.19
N CYS A 87 3.72 2.45 16.06
CA CYS A 87 3.17 1.46 15.15
C CYS A 87 3.57 1.81 13.71
N PRO A 88 4.12 0.86 12.94
CA PRO A 88 4.43 1.08 11.52
C PRO A 88 3.18 1.34 10.66
N PHE A 89 2.01 0.95 11.19
CA PHE A 89 0.69 1.21 10.61
C PHE A 89 -0.16 2.01 11.60
N SER A 90 -0.33 3.31 11.39
CA SER A 90 -1.49 4.00 11.96
C SER A 90 -2.72 3.67 11.11
N TYR A 91 -3.81 3.24 11.76
CA TYR A 91 -5.09 2.99 11.09
C TYR A 91 -5.72 4.26 10.48
N ASP A 92 -5.14 5.44 10.76
CA ASP A 92 -5.39 6.70 10.09
C ASP A 92 -4.16 7.05 9.22
N SER A 93 -4.33 6.98 7.89
CA SER A 93 -3.33 7.26 6.83
C SER A 93 -2.87 8.74 6.80
N PRO A 94 -2.05 9.20 5.81
CA PRO A 94 -0.88 8.65 5.10
C PRO A 94 0.38 9.50 5.36
N LEU A 95 1.59 8.92 5.29
CA LEU A 95 2.88 9.63 5.18
C LEU A 95 3.03 10.90 6.05
N GLN A 96 3.29 10.76 7.35
CA GLN A 96 3.87 11.81 8.19
C GLN A 96 4.12 11.23 9.59
N GLY A 97 5.26 11.45 10.23
CA GLY A 97 6.41 12.27 9.89
C GLY A 97 7.41 12.17 11.03
N LYS A 98 8.69 12.16 10.66
CA LYS A 98 9.83 12.59 11.47
C LYS A 98 9.78 12.24 12.97
N SER A 99 10.38 11.11 13.34
CA SER A 99 10.94 10.98 14.69
C SER A 99 12.14 11.94 14.79
N PRO A 100 12.19 12.88 15.74
CA PRO A 100 13.41 13.63 16.02
C PRO A 100 14.44 12.66 16.58
N GLY A 101 15.70 12.84 16.16
CA GLY A 101 16.82 12.05 16.68
C GLY A 101 16.84 12.10 18.19
N LEU A 102 17.03 10.93 18.79
CA LEU A 102 17.39 10.81 20.19
C LEU A 102 18.91 11.07 20.27
N GLU A 103 19.28 12.33 20.49
CA GLU A 103 20.54 12.69 21.17
C GLU A 103 20.42 12.36 22.67
#